data_AF-A0AAV9EWU1-F1
#
_entry.id   AF-A0AAV9EWU1-F1
#
_cell.length_a   1.000
_cell.length_b   1.000
_cell.length_c   1.000
_cell.angle_alpha   90.00
_cell.angle_beta   90.00
_cell.angle_gamma   90.00
#
_symmetry.space_group_name_H-M   'P 1'
#
loop_
_entity.id
_entity.type
_entity.pdbx_description
1 polymer ?
#
loop_
_entity_poly.entity_id
_entity_poly.type
_entity_poly.pdbx_seq_one_letter_code
_entity_poly.pdbx_strand_id
1 'polypeptide(L)'
;MKVVPKQFLQEQTTEKEMEAKIRGTSLDQVKLQQVVCHIDECIYCNNCNTSIADFHRSCPKCAYDLCLSCCCELRDGCPPGDGGAVVAQYQSRGMDYVHGGEPLTEKESETMDVHDNASSDRPMLLKEWKANSDGSIPCPPSGLGGCGCCLLELKCLFTEPWLLELYKKAKAVTSSARDVDLDHFQRHWVKGEPVIVSNVLELTSGLSWEPMVMWRALRETKHYRGFSDDLAVDAIDCLDLCVGEINIHQFFTGYTEGRWYHNGWPQILKLKDWPPANFFEERLPRHGAEFISALPFQEYTHPRYGLLNLAVRLPKAVLKPDLGPKTYIAYGLSEELERGDSVTKLHCDMSDAVNVLTHTAEVVLNANQHAKIDSLKRKHREQDQRELGLENVVEKDLSTPATNSAETGDALWDIFRREDVPKLQEYLKQHSKEFRHVHCCPVEQVAHPIHDQAFYLTVEHKKKLKQEFGVEPWTFEQKLGEAVFIPAGCPHQSCIKVAMDFVSPENVNECLRITEEFRRLPLDHAAKEDKLEVKKMAIHAVREALKVLEDDPK
;
A
#
# COMPACT_ATOMS: atom_id res chain seq x y z
N MET A 1 -19.81 4.57 10.04
CA MET A 1 -20.13 3.11 10.04
C MET A 1 -21.49 2.68 9.44
N LYS A 2 -22.57 3.47 9.43
CA LYS A 2 -23.90 3.00 8.93
C LYS A 2 -23.93 2.56 7.45
N VAL A 3 -22.94 2.95 6.66
CA VAL A 3 -22.88 2.71 5.21
C VAL A 3 -22.43 1.29 4.87
N VAL A 4 -21.45 0.73 5.60
CA VAL A 4 -20.89 -0.59 5.27
C VAL A 4 -21.90 -1.72 5.42
N PRO A 5 -22.67 -1.84 6.54
CA PRO A 5 -23.70 -2.88 6.64
C PRO A 5 -24.81 -2.71 5.60
N LYS A 6 -25.09 -1.48 5.15
CA LYS A 6 -26.09 -1.21 4.11
C LYS A 6 -25.63 -1.74 2.74
N GLN A 7 -24.40 -1.42 2.33
CA GLN A 7 -23.83 -1.93 1.08
C GLN A 7 -23.76 -3.47 1.10
N PHE A 8 -23.32 -4.04 2.22
CA PHE A 8 -23.23 -5.48 2.37
C PHE A 8 -24.60 -6.17 2.29
N LEU A 9 -25.63 -5.60 2.92
CA LEU A 9 -27.00 -6.10 2.81
C LEU A 9 -27.53 -6.02 1.37
N GLN A 10 -27.17 -4.96 0.62
CA GLN A 10 -27.57 -4.81 -0.77
C GLN A 10 -26.92 -5.87 -1.68
N GLU A 11 -25.63 -6.15 -1.50
CA GLU A 11 -24.91 -7.24 -2.19
C GLU A 11 -25.57 -8.60 -1.90
N GLN A 12 -25.85 -8.90 -0.63
CA GLN A 12 -26.52 -10.14 -0.22
C GLN A 12 -27.93 -10.28 -0.79
N THR A 13 -28.72 -9.20 -0.76
CA THR A 13 -30.09 -9.19 -1.29
C THR A 13 -30.08 -9.47 -2.80
N THR A 14 -29.22 -8.78 -3.54
CA THR A 14 -29.09 -8.95 -5.00
C THR A 14 -28.68 -10.38 -5.35
N GLU A 15 -27.71 -10.95 -4.64
CA GLU A 15 -27.25 -12.31 -4.91
C GLU A 15 -28.31 -13.36 -4.53
N LYS A 16 -29.08 -13.13 -3.46
CA LYS A 16 -30.18 -14.02 -3.06
C LYS A 16 -31.35 -13.97 -4.03
N GLU A 17 -31.68 -12.80 -4.58
CA GLU A 17 -32.65 -12.64 -5.66
C GLU A 17 -32.22 -13.40 -6.91
N MET A 18 -30.92 -13.35 -7.25
CA MET A 18 -30.35 -14.13 -8.34
C MET A 18 -30.48 -15.64 -8.08
N GLU A 19 -30.20 -16.11 -6.85
CA GLU A 19 -30.36 -17.52 -6.48
C GLU A 19 -31.83 -17.98 -6.57
N ALA A 20 -32.78 -17.14 -6.15
CA ALA A 20 -34.21 -17.40 -6.28
C ALA A 20 -34.62 -17.58 -7.75
N LYS A 21 -34.09 -16.71 -8.63
CA LYS A 21 -34.30 -16.79 -10.08
C LYS A 21 -33.73 -18.08 -10.66
N ILE A 22 -32.49 -18.46 -10.31
CA ILE A 22 -31.85 -19.69 -10.77
C ILE A 22 -32.64 -20.93 -10.35
N ARG A 23 -33.17 -20.94 -9.12
CA ARG A 23 -33.99 -22.06 -8.59
C ARG A 23 -35.44 -22.05 -9.07
N GLY A 24 -35.91 -20.95 -9.65
CA GLY A 24 -37.32 -20.76 -10.00
C GLY A 24 -38.24 -20.68 -8.79
N THR A 25 -37.76 -20.19 -7.65
CA THR A 25 -38.51 -20.09 -6.38
C THR A 25 -38.69 -18.64 -5.92
N SER A 26 -39.51 -18.39 -4.89
CA SER A 26 -39.55 -17.07 -4.25
C SER A 26 -38.34 -16.85 -3.32
N LEU A 27 -38.04 -15.57 -3.01
CA LEU A 27 -36.91 -15.20 -2.16
C LEU A 27 -36.97 -15.85 -0.77
N ASP A 28 -38.17 -15.94 -0.18
CA ASP A 28 -38.39 -16.52 1.16
C ASP A 28 -38.16 -18.04 1.21
N GLN A 29 -38.19 -18.71 0.06
CA GLN A 29 -37.99 -20.15 -0.05
C GLN A 29 -36.51 -20.52 -0.24
N VAL A 30 -35.64 -19.54 -0.52
CA VAL A 30 -34.21 -19.77 -0.68
C VAL A 30 -33.58 -20.04 0.68
N LYS A 31 -33.32 -21.32 0.96
CA LYS A 31 -32.49 -21.77 2.08
C LYS A 31 -31.05 -21.89 1.62
N LEU A 32 -30.17 -21.12 2.26
CA LEU A 32 -28.74 -21.14 2.02
C LEU A 32 -28.07 -22.19 2.90
N GLN A 33 -27.07 -22.88 2.35
CA GLN A 33 -26.23 -23.76 3.13
C GLN A 33 -25.22 -22.90 3.91
N GLN A 34 -25.24 -23.03 5.23
CA GLN A 34 -24.22 -22.43 6.07
C GLN A 34 -22.95 -23.26 6.04
N VAL A 35 -21.82 -22.62 5.76
CA VAL A 35 -20.49 -23.25 5.91
C VAL A 35 -20.12 -23.21 7.39
N VAL A 36 -19.81 -24.37 7.96
CA VAL A 36 -19.21 -24.44 9.30
C VAL A 36 -17.74 -24.05 9.14
N CYS A 37 -17.48 -22.76 9.34
CA CYS A 37 -16.17 -22.16 9.37
C CYS A 37 -15.86 -21.82 10.83
N HIS A 38 -14.68 -22.17 11.33
CA HIS A 38 -14.24 -21.66 12.63
C HIS A 38 -14.16 -20.13 12.54
N ILE A 39 -14.45 -19.40 13.62
CA ILE A 39 -14.45 -17.92 13.63
C ILE A 39 -13.08 -17.31 13.26
N ASP A 40 -12.07 -18.18 13.18
CA ASP A 40 -10.63 -17.94 12.99
C ASP A 40 -10.17 -18.27 11.57
N GLU A 41 -11.00 -18.95 10.76
CA GLU A 41 -10.68 -19.34 9.39
C GLU A 41 -11.16 -18.28 8.39
N CYS A 42 -10.23 -17.74 7.62
CA CYS A 42 -10.53 -16.85 6.52
C CYS A 42 -10.74 -17.66 5.24
N ILE A 43 -11.97 -17.65 4.70
CA ILE A 43 -12.21 -18.16 3.35
C ILE A 43 -11.76 -17.08 2.35
N TYR A 44 -10.99 -17.47 1.34
CA TYR A 44 -10.54 -16.60 0.26
C TYR A 44 -11.12 -17.08 -1.06
N CYS A 45 -11.42 -16.14 -1.95
CA CYS A 45 -11.82 -16.46 -3.31
C CYS A 45 -10.67 -17.17 -4.05
N ASN A 46 -10.90 -18.39 -4.54
CA ASN A 46 -9.86 -19.13 -5.27
C ASN A 46 -9.43 -18.45 -6.58
N ASN A 47 -10.26 -17.57 -7.15
CA ASN A 47 -9.91 -16.83 -8.36
C ASN A 47 -9.07 -15.56 -8.08
N CYS A 48 -9.63 -14.59 -7.34
CA CYS A 48 -9.01 -13.27 -7.14
C CYS A 48 -8.27 -13.12 -5.80
N ASN A 49 -8.25 -14.17 -4.99
CA ASN A 49 -7.64 -14.22 -3.67
C ASN A 49 -8.29 -13.31 -2.61
N THR A 50 -9.24 -12.42 -2.93
CA THR A 50 -9.93 -11.56 -1.95
C THR A 50 -10.62 -12.35 -0.82
N SER A 51 -10.54 -11.83 0.41
CA SER A 51 -11.22 -12.40 1.58
C SER A 51 -12.74 -12.40 1.40
N ILE A 52 -13.39 -13.52 1.70
CA ILE A 52 -14.84 -13.68 1.66
C ILE A 52 -15.40 -13.37 3.04
N ALA A 53 -16.37 -12.46 3.10
CA ALA A 53 -16.95 -12.00 4.35
C ALA A 53 -18.22 -12.76 4.77
N ASP A 54 -19.08 -13.18 3.83
CA ASP A 54 -20.28 -13.99 4.15
C ASP A 54 -20.77 -14.78 2.93
N PHE A 55 -21.55 -14.14 2.05
CA PHE A 55 -22.12 -14.79 0.88
C PHE A 55 -21.04 -15.03 -0.18
N HIS A 56 -21.03 -16.25 -0.70
CA HIS A 56 -20.12 -16.67 -1.76
C HIS A 56 -20.69 -17.87 -2.50
N ARG A 57 -20.17 -18.15 -3.69
CA ARG A 57 -20.53 -19.35 -4.44
C ARG A 57 -19.44 -20.39 -4.33
N SER A 58 -19.82 -21.63 -4.02
CA SER A 58 -18.89 -22.71 -3.70
C SER A 58 -19.20 -23.95 -4.52
N CYS A 59 -18.16 -24.62 -5.04
CA CYS A 59 -18.34 -25.87 -5.77
C CYS A 59 -18.59 -27.02 -4.79
N PRO A 60 -19.69 -27.77 -4.91
CA PRO A 60 -19.97 -28.89 -4.02
C PRO A 60 -18.98 -30.07 -4.17
N LYS A 61 -18.25 -30.14 -5.29
CA LYS A 61 -17.32 -31.25 -5.60
C LYS A 61 -15.87 -30.97 -5.21
N CYS A 62 -15.36 -29.78 -5.48
CA CYS A 62 -13.95 -29.45 -5.29
C CYS A 62 -13.71 -28.27 -4.35
N ALA A 63 -14.75 -27.78 -3.67
CA ALA A 63 -14.67 -26.65 -2.74
C ALA A 63 -14.04 -25.38 -3.34
N TYR A 64 -14.26 -25.14 -4.64
CA TYR A 64 -13.86 -23.90 -5.28
C TYR A 64 -14.80 -22.78 -4.86
N ASP A 65 -14.31 -21.83 -4.06
CA ASP A 65 -15.02 -20.69 -3.51
C ASP A 65 -14.77 -19.43 -4.35
N LEU A 66 -15.87 -18.76 -4.72
CA LEU A 66 -15.88 -17.58 -5.57
C LEU A 66 -16.59 -16.43 -4.85
N CYS A 67 -15.93 -15.28 -4.73
CA CYS A 67 -16.53 -14.09 -4.13
C CYS A 67 -17.63 -13.50 -5.01
N LEU A 68 -18.51 -12.70 -4.41
CA LEU A 68 -19.61 -12.05 -5.13
C LEU A 68 -19.13 -11.11 -6.25
N SER A 69 -18.03 -10.39 -6.04
CA SER A 69 -17.50 -9.50 -7.07
C SER A 69 -17.10 -10.26 -8.34
N CYS A 70 -16.42 -11.41 -8.21
CA CYS A 70 -16.13 -12.28 -9.36
C CYS A 70 -17.40 -12.89 -9.96
N CYS A 71 -18.41 -13.20 -9.15
CA CYS A 71 -19.70 -13.69 -9.66
C CYS A 71 -20.41 -12.64 -10.53
N CYS A 72 -20.41 -11.38 -10.10
CA CYS A 72 -20.97 -10.26 -10.88
C CYS A 72 -20.20 -10.09 -12.20
N GLU A 73 -18.87 -10.03 -12.16
CA GLU A 73 -18.03 -9.89 -13.36
C GLU A 73 -18.31 -10.98 -14.41
N LEU A 74 -18.42 -12.25 -13.98
CA LEU A 74 -18.74 -13.36 -14.88
C LEU A 74 -20.12 -13.24 -15.55
N ARG A 75 -21.10 -12.67 -14.84
CA ARG A 75 -22.45 -12.45 -15.39
C ARG A 75 -22.50 -11.24 -16.31
N ASP A 76 -21.67 -10.24 -16.04
CA ASP A 76 -21.51 -9.04 -16.87
C ASP A 76 -20.64 -9.31 -18.12
N GLY A 77 -20.01 -10.49 -18.19
CA GLY A 77 -19.14 -10.89 -19.30
C GLY A 77 -17.72 -10.31 -19.20
N CYS A 78 -17.32 -9.83 -18.02
CA CYS A 78 -15.98 -9.35 -17.73
C CYS A 78 -15.10 -10.49 -17.19
N PRO A 79 -13.79 -10.52 -17.51
CA PRO A 79 -12.84 -11.43 -16.85
C PRO A 79 -12.83 -11.20 -15.34
N PRO A 80 -13.10 -12.21 -14.51
CA PRO A 80 -13.22 -12.01 -13.08
C PRO A 80 -11.86 -11.81 -12.42
N GLY A 81 -11.69 -10.74 -11.64
CA GLY A 81 -10.51 -10.51 -10.78
C GLY A 81 -9.17 -10.37 -11.50
N ASP A 82 -9.19 -10.11 -12.81
CA ASP A 82 -8.02 -9.86 -13.64
C ASP A 82 -8.29 -8.61 -14.51
N GLY A 83 -7.52 -7.55 -14.27
CA GLY A 83 -7.55 -6.32 -15.05
C GLY A 83 -6.95 -6.48 -16.45
N GLY A 84 -6.41 -7.65 -16.79
CA GLY A 84 -5.85 -7.95 -18.11
C GLY A 84 -4.58 -7.17 -18.44
N ALA A 85 -3.92 -6.61 -17.42
CA ALA A 85 -2.74 -5.77 -17.60
C ALA A 85 -1.45 -6.60 -17.53
N VAL A 86 -0.46 -6.24 -18.35
CA VAL A 86 0.84 -6.93 -18.44
C VAL A 86 1.83 -6.23 -17.52
N VAL A 87 2.46 -6.98 -16.61
CA VAL A 87 3.58 -6.48 -15.81
C VAL A 87 4.76 -6.25 -16.76
N ALA A 88 5.27 -5.01 -16.79
CA ALA A 88 6.46 -4.69 -17.59
C ALA A 88 7.69 -5.40 -16.99
N GLN A 89 8.38 -6.19 -17.79
CA GLN A 89 9.68 -6.75 -17.42
C GLN A 89 10.79 -5.77 -17.80
N TYR A 90 11.62 -5.40 -16.83
CA TYR A 90 12.74 -4.51 -17.03
C TYR A 90 14.02 -5.33 -17.13
N GLN A 91 14.70 -5.24 -18.27
CA GLN A 91 16.02 -5.85 -18.45
C GLN A 91 17.10 -4.87 -18.04
N SER A 92 18.14 -5.37 -17.37
CA SER A 92 19.30 -4.56 -17.01
C SER A 92 20.08 -4.16 -18.26
N ARG A 93 20.36 -2.87 -18.38
CA ARG A 93 21.21 -2.29 -19.45
C ARG A 93 22.64 -2.01 -18.98
N GLY A 94 23.00 -2.48 -17.79
CA GLY A 94 24.31 -2.30 -17.17
C GLY A 94 24.46 -1.05 -16.32
N MET A 95 25.47 -1.04 -15.46
CA MET A 95 25.70 0.04 -14.50
C MET A 95 26.09 1.37 -15.16
N ASP A 96 26.74 1.35 -16.33
CA ASP A 96 27.07 2.59 -17.04
C ASP A 96 25.80 3.32 -17.49
N TYR A 97 24.83 2.57 -18.03
CA TYR A 97 23.51 3.08 -18.42
C TYR A 97 22.74 3.70 -17.26
N VAL A 98 22.75 3.06 -16.08
CA VAL A 98 22.12 3.57 -14.85
C VAL A 98 22.64 4.96 -14.48
N HIS A 99 23.88 5.28 -14.83
CA HIS A 99 24.54 6.57 -14.57
C HIS A 99 24.64 7.50 -15.78
N GLY A 100 23.78 7.32 -16.80
CA GLY A 100 23.73 8.20 -17.98
C GLY A 100 24.68 7.83 -19.11
N GLY A 101 25.38 6.70 -19.00
CA GLY A 101 26.24 6.13 -20.03
C GLY A 101 25.48 5.34 -21.09
N GLU A 102 26.23 4.55 -21.87
CA GLU A 102 25.66 3.75 -22.97
C GLU A 102 25.14 2.41 -22.44
N PRO A 103 24.06 1.85 -23.04
CA PRO A 103 23.59 0.51 -22.69
C PRO A 103 24.59 -0.57 -23.10
N LEU A 104 24.61 -1.68 -22.36
CA LEU A 104 25.33 -2.90 -22.75
C LEU A 104 24.87 -3.37 -24.14
N THR A 105 25.81 -3.89 -24.92
CA THR A 105 25.48 -4.42 -26.26
C THR A 105 24.78 -5.78 -26.14
N GLU A 106 23.89 -6.12 -27.08
CA GLU A 106 23.10 -7.38 -27.06
C GLU A 106 23.96 -8.67 -26.91
N LYS A 107 25.27 -8.62 -27.22
CA LYS A 107 26.20 -9.74 -27.07
C LYS A 107 26.76 -9.93 -25.64
N GLU A 108 26.55 -8.97 -24.75
CA GLU A 108 27.08 -8.98 -23.37
C GLU A 108 25.98 -9.26 -22.34
N SER A 109 24.71 -9.32 -22.77
CA SER A 109 23.54 -9.60 -21.94
C SER A 109 23.25 -11.09 -21.71
N GLU A 110 24.00 -12.00 -22.35
CA GLU A 110 23.83 -13.45 -22.17
C GLU A 110 24.60 -13.97 -20.95
N THR A 111 24.21 -13.56 -19.74
CA THR A 111 24.34 -14.45 -18.56
C THR A 111 23.32 -14.04 -17.51
N MET A 112 22.53 -15.03 -17.09
CA MET A 112 21.49 -15.01 -16.03
C MET A 112 20.05 -14.82 -16.52
N ASP A 113 19.52 -15.81 -17.25
CA ASP A 113 18.09 -16.12 -17.25
C ASP A 113 17.85 -17.38 -16.41
N VAL A 114 17.19 -17.18 -15.26
CA VAL A 114 16.55 -18.25 -14.50
C VAL A 114 15.16 -18.43 -15.09
N HIS A 115 14.83 -19.68 -15.42
CA HIS A 115 13.51 -20.13 -15.85
C HIS A 115 12.38 -19.46 -15.07
N ASP A 116 11.42 -18.86 -15.78
CA ASP A 116 10.05 -18.77 -15.26
C ASP A 116 9.05 -19.20 -16.33
N ASN A 117 8.50 -20.40 -16.13
CA ASN A 117 7.39 -20.94 -16.90
C ASN A 117 6.09 -20.35 -16.33
N ALA A 118 5.76 -19.11 -16.71
CA ALA A 118 4.42 -18.60 -16.49
C ALA A 118 3.45 -19.27 -17.49
N SER A 119 2.47 -19.99 -16.95
CA SER A 119 1.40 -20.66 -17.70
C SER A 119 0.68 -19.69 -18.66
N SER A 120 0.96 -19.85 -19.96
CA SER A 120 0.44 -19.03 -21.07
C SER A 120 -1.08 -19.12 -21.29
N ASP A 121 -1.80 -20.02 -20.62
CA ASP A 121 -3.19 -20.35 -20.96
C ASP A 121 -4.24 -19.67 -20.08
N ARG A 122 -3.87 -19.11 -18.92
CA ARG A 122 -4.82 -18.57 -17.93
C ARG A 122 -5.70 -17.42 -18.46
N PRO A 123 -5.17 -16.39 -19.15
CA PRO A 123 -6.02 -15.31 -19.68
C PRO A 123 -7.03 -15.79 -20.72
N MET A 124 -6.68 -16.82 -21.50
CA MET A 124 -7.61 -17.44 -22.45
C MET A 124 -8.70 -18.20 -21.72
N LEU A 125 -8.34 -19.01 -20.72
CA LEU A 125 -9.29 -19.75 -19.87
C LEU A 125 -10.27 -18.83 -19.12
N LEU A 126 -9.80 -17.66 -18.65
CA LEU A 126 -10.66 -16.66 -18.00
C LEU A 126 -11.68 -16.03 -18.96
N LYS A 127 -11.32 -15.86 -20.24
CA LYS A 127 -12.25 -15.36 -21.27
C LYS A 127 -13.31 -16.39 -21.68
N GLU A 128 -12.98 -17.67 -21.58
CA GLU A 128 -13.89 -18.78 -21.90
C GLU A 128 -14.84 -19.11 -20.75
N TRP A 129 -14.42 -18.89 -19.51
CA TRP A 129 -15.27 -19.11 -18.34
C TRP A 129 -16.37 -18.06 -18.26
N LYS A 130 -17.63 -18.48 -18.46
CA LYS A 130 -18.80 -17.60 -18.52
C LYS A 130 -19.95 -18.11 -17.67
N ALA A 131 -20.77 -17.19 -17.16
CA ALA A 131 -22.05 -17.53 -16.59
C ALA A 131 -23.03 -18.01 -17.68
N ASN A 132 -23.98 -18.86 -17.28
CA ASN A 132 -25.09 -19.28 -18.12
C ASN A 132 -26.12 -18.15 -18.28
N SER A 133 -27.00 -18.25 -19.27
CA SER A 133 -28.03 -17.24 -19.56
C SER A 133 -29.06 -17.03 -18.44
N ASP A 134 -29.23 -18.01 -17.56
CA ASP A 134 -30.07 -17.91 -16.36
C ASP A 134 -29.36 -17.22 -15.17
N GLY A 135 -28.06 -16.95 -15.30
CA GLY A 135 -27.20 -16.37 -14.26
C GLY A 135 -26.46 -17.38 -13.38
N SER A 136 -26.66 -18.69 -13.60
CA SER A 136 -25.92 -19.74 -12.91
C SER A 136 -24.46 -19.78 -13.38
N ILE A 137 -23.54 -20.10 -12.47
CA ILE A 137 -22.10 -20.06 -12.74
C ILE A 137 -21.54 -21.48 -12.66
N PRO A 138 -20.96 -22.03 -13.75
CA PRO A 138 -20.27 -23.30 -13.70
C PRO A 138 -18.96 -23.17 -12.91
N CYS A 139 -18.56 -24.24 -12.22
CA CYS A 139 -17.24 -24.34 -11.63
C CYS A 139 -16.17 -24.20 -12.73
N PRO A 140 -15.10 -23.42 -12.51
CA PRO A 140 -14.13 -23.17 -13.56
C PRO A 140 -13.40 -24.46 -14.00
N PRO A 141 -12.75 -24.46 -15.17
CA PRO A 141 -11.92 -25.58 -15.62
C PRO A 141 -10.71 -25.80 -14.69
N SER A 142 -10.08 -26.98 -14.82
CA SER A 142 -8.90 -27.37 -14.01
C SER A 142 -7.72 -26.43 -14.13
N GLY A 143 -7.51 -25.80 -15.30
CA GLY A 143 -6.46 -24.79 -15.49
C GLY A 143 -6.64 -23.52 -14.64
N LEU A 144 -7.84 -23.30 -14.08
CA LEU A 144 -8.15 -22.22 -13.13
C LEU A 144 -8.34 -22.74 -11.69
N GLY A 145 -8.03 -24.03 -11.44
CA GLY A 145 -8.16 -24.69 -10.15
C GLY A 145 -9.55 -25.28 -9.84
N GLY A 146 -10.51 -25.17 -10.77
CA GLY A 146 -11.85 -25.76 -10.61
C GLY A 146 -11.96 -27.17 -11.20
N CYS A 147 -13.17 -27.74 -11.19
CA CYS A 147 -13.43 -29.07 -11.75
C CYS A 147 -14.21 -29.07 -13.07
N GLY A 148 -14.80 -27.96 -13.49
CA GLY A 148 -15.63 -27.88 -14.72
C GLY A 148 -16.95 -28.67 -14.68
N CYS A 149 -17.24 -29.42 -13.61
CA CYS A 149 -18.29 -30.46 -13.61
C CYS A 149 -19.62 -30.04 -12.95
N CYS A 150 -19.62 -28.98 -12.12
CA CYS A 150 -20.74 -28.64 -11.24
C CYS A 150 -21.09 -27.16 -11.36
N LEU A 151 -22.31 -26.78 -11.01
CA LEU A 151 -22.67 -25.39 -10.78
C LEU A 151 -22.21 -24.96 -9.39
N LEU A 152 -21.78 -23.71 -9.24
CA LEU A 152 -21.42 -23.14 -7.95
C LEU A 152 -22.68 -22.76 -7.16
N GLU A 153 -22.79 -23.26 -5.94
CA GLU A 153 -23.95 -23.09 -5.07
C GLU A 153 -23.74 -21.90 -4.13
N LEU A 154 -24.79 -21.09 -3.92
CA LEU A 154 -24.73 -19.98 -2.98
C LEU A 154 -24.69 -20.50 -1.53
N LYS A 155 -23.66 -20.09 -0.80
CA LYS A 155 -23.43 -20.39 0.62
C LYS A 155 -23.26 -19.11 1.43
N CYS A 156 -23.43 -19.22 2.74
CA CYS A 156 -23.19 -18.15 3.70
C CYS A 156 -22.32 -18.64 4.87
N LEU A 157 -21.64 -17.72 5.55
CA LEU A 157 -20.87 -18.00 6.77
C LEU A 157 -21.70 -17.76 8.02
N PHE A 158 -22.58 -16.76 7.98
CA PHE A 158 -23.41 -16.36 9.12
C PHE A 158 -24.89 -16.75 8.92
N THR A 159 -25.61 -16.98 10.03
CA THR A 159 -27.03 -17.37 10.00
C THR A 159 -27.95 -16.18 9.70
N GLU A 160 -28.76 -16.23 8.65
CA GLU A 160 -29.82 -15.22 8.43
C GLU A 160 -30.82 -15.18 9.60
N PRO A 161 -31.32 -14.00 10.02
CA PRO A 161 -31.20 -12.67 9.43
C PRO A 161 -30.19 -11.74 10.15
N TRP A 162 -29.06 -12.28 10.62
CA TRP A 162 -28.13 -11.59 11.52
C TRP A 162 -27.73 -10.16 11.07
N LEU A 163 -27.39 -9.96 9.78
CA LEU A 163 -26.89 -8.68 9.27
C LEU A 163 -27.99 -7.61 9.21
N LEU A 164 -29.23 -8.01 8.89
CA LEU A 164 -30.38 -7.11 8.84
C LEU A 164 -30.71 -6.60 10.24
N GLU A 165 -30.65 -7.46 11.26
CA GLU A 165 -30.81 -7.07 12.65
C GLU A 165 -29.70 -6.13 13.10
N LEU A 166 -28.45 -6.45 12.76
CA LEU A 166 -27.28 -5.63 13.02
C LEU A 166 -27.45 -4.21 12.45
N TYR A 167 -27.88 -4.10 11.19
CA TYR A 167 -28.11 -2.82 10.53
C TYR A 167 -29.24 -2.01 11.19
N LYS A 168 -30.36 -2.67 11.54
CA LYS A 168 -31.48 -2.01 12.24
C LYS A 168 -31.04 -1.44 13.58
N LYS A 169 -30.31 -2.22 14.38
CA LYS A 169 -29.77 -1.79 15.68
C LYS A 169 -28.78 -0.64 15.52
N ALA A 170 -27.82 -0.74 14.60
CA ALA A 170 -26.83 0.31 14.33
C ALA A 170 -27.46 1.65 13.90
N LYS A 171 -28.63 1.62 13.23
CA LYS A 171 -29.34 2.84 12.83
C LYS A 171 -29.90 3.61 14.02
N ALA A 172 -30.32 2.91 15.08
CA ALA A 172 -30.99 3.48 16.26
C ALA A 172 -30.03 4.16 17.26
N VAL A 173 -28.72 3.93 17.13
CA VAL A 173 -27.70 4.51 18.03
C VAL A 173 -27.41 5.98 17.66
N THR A 174 -27.37 6.84 18.69
CA THR A 174 -26.88 8.23 18.63
C THR A 174 -25.78 8.42 19.69
N SER A 175 -24.70 9.14 19.36
CA SER A 175 -23.55 9.36 20.25
C SER A 175 -23.55 10.78 20.85
N SER A 176 -23.04 10.89 22.09
CA SER A 176 -22.77 12.16 22.75
C SER A 176 -21.56 12.05 23.70
N ALA A 177 -20.51 12.81 23.41
CA ALA A 177 -19.53 13.42 24.32
C ALA A 177 -18.46 14.05 23.40
N ARG A 178 -17.96 15.25 23.73
CA ARG A 178 -17.04 16.00 22.85
C ARG A 178 -15.72 16.25 23.56
N ASP A 179 -14.67 15.67 23.01
CA ASP A 179 -13.32 16.20 23.09
C ASP A 179 -13.14 17.19 21.93
N VAL A 180 -12.64 18.39 22.21
CA VAL A 180 -12.55 19.50 21.23
C VAL A 180 -11.48 19.23 20.18
N ASP A 181 -10.36 18.61 20.56
CA ASP A 181 -9.25 18.33 19.64
C ASP A 181 -9.59 17.13 18.75
N LEU A 182 -10.24 16.11 19.31
CA LEU A 182 -10.75 14.97 18.55
C LEU A 182 -11.84 15.39 17.54
N ASP A 183 -12.75 16.29 17.92
CA ASP A 183 -13.77 16.83 17.01
C ASP A 183 -13.13 17.61 15.86
N HIS A 184 -12.09 18.40 16.15
CA HIS A 184 -11.35 19.11 15.12
C HIS A 184 -10.67 18.16 14.14
N PHE A 185 -9.96 17.14 14.64
CA PHE A 185 -9.38 16.08 13.82
C PHE A 185 -10.44 15.42 12.93
N GLN A 186 -11.56 14.97 13.52
CA GLN A 186 -12.65 14.30 12.80
C GLN A 186 -13.26 15.16 11.68
N ARG A 187 -13.36 16.48 11.87
CA ARG A 187 -13.89 17.41 10.85
C ARG A 187 -13.02 17.47 9.59
N HIS A 188 -11.70 17.33 9.74
CA HIS A 188 -10.75 17.24 8.63
C HIS A 188 -10.70 15.81 8.07
N TRP A 189 -10.67 14.82 8.97
CA TRP A 189 -10.55 13.40 8.61
C TRP A 189 -11.68 12.89 7.71
N VAL A 190 -12.93 13.29 8.00
CA VAL A 190 -14.11 12.95 7.18
C VAL A 190 -14.00 13.48 5.75
N LYS A 191 -13.24 14.56 5.53
CA LYS A 191 -13.04 15.16 4.20
C LYS A 191 -11.86 14.56 3.43
N GLY A 192 -11.11 13.62 4.03
CA GLY A 192 -9.88 13.11 3.43
C GLY A 192 -8.74 14.11 3.40
N GLU A 193 -8.73 15.08 4.33
CA GLU A 193 -7.64 16.04 4.47
C GLU A 193 -6.54 15.46 5.39
N PRO A 194 -5.26 15.52 5.00
CA PRO A 194 -4.16 15.09 5.86
C PRO A 194 -4.03 16.02 7.07
N VAL A 195 -3.54 15.48 8.18
CA VAL A 195 -3.38 16.21 9.46
C VAL A 195 -1.96 16.03 9.98
N ILE A 196 -1.35 17.10 10.46
CA ILE A 196 -0.03 17.07 11.10
C ILE A 196 -0.22 17.37 12.58
N VAL A 197 0.36 16.54 13.44
CA VAL A 197 0.43 16.76 14.89
C VAL A 197 1.90 16.90 15.27
N SER A 198 2.29 18.07 15.76
CA SER A 198 3.68 18.33 16.14
C SER A 198 3.99 17.87 17.57
N ASN A 199 5.28 17.70 17.87
CA ASN A 199 5.84 17.44 19.20
C ASN A 199 5.38 16.11 19.84
N VAL A 200 5.09 15.08 19.04
CA VAL A 200 4.55 13.82 19.58
C VAL A 200 5.58 13.01 20.37
N LEU A 201 6.87 13.23 20.11
CA LEU A 201 7.97 12.57 20.83
C LEU A 201 8.23 13.18 22.21
N GLU A 202 7.77 14.40 22.49
CA GLU A 202 7.94 15.02 23.82
C GLU A 202 7.11 14.31 24.90
N LEU A 203 6.10 13.54 24.48
CA LEU A 203 5.18 12.80 25.35
C LEU A 203 5.69 11.40 25.70
N THR A 204 6.83 10.97 25.15
CA THR A 204 7.34 9.60 25.26
C THR A 204 8.39 9.44 26.36
N SER A 205 8.94 8.23 26.53
CA SER A 205 9.93 7.95 27.59
C SER A 205 11.34 8.48 27.28
N GLY A 206 11.55 9.05 26.08
CA GLY A 206 12.81 9.62 25.63
C GLY A 206 13.79 8.58 25.08
N LEU A 207 13.31 7.44 24.57
CA LEU A 207 14.16 6.42 23.97
C LEU A 207 14.77 6.95 22.67
N SER A 208 16.09 6.86 22.54
CA SER A 208 16.80 7.33 21.35
C SER A 208 16.58 6.42 20.13
N TRP A 209 16.28 7.07 19.01
CA TRP A 209 16.16 6.48 17.67
C TRP A 209 17.45 6.64 16.85
N GLU A 210 18.55 7.03 17.47
CA GLU A 210 19.84 7.13 16.78
C GLU A 210 20.23 5.78 16.13
N PRO A 211 20.76 5.79 14.90
CA PRO A 211 21.12 4.58 14.15
C PRO A 211 21.96 3.58 14.95
N MET A 212 22.96 4.07 15.69
CA MET A 212 23.83 3.21 16.49
C MET A 212 23.18 2.68 17.77
N VAL A 213 22.16 3.37 18.30
CA VAL A 213 21.32 2.86 19.41
C VAL A 213 20.40 1.75 18.90
N MET A 214 19.74 1.96 17.75
CA MET A 214 18.92 0.94 17.10
C MET A 214 19.74 -0.31 16.75
N TRP A 215 20.94 -0.13 16.20
CA TRP A 215 21.87 -1.23 15.91
C TRP A 215 22.23 -2.04 17.17
N ARG A 216 22.56 -1.37 18.28
CA ARG A 216 22.87 -2.06 19.56
C ARG A 216 21.65 -2.83 20.07
N ALA A 217 20.46 -2.23 20.04
CA ALA A 217 19.23 -2.89 20.44
C ALA A 217 18.98 -4.20 19.66
N LEU A 218 19.25 -4.21 18.36
CA LEU A 218 19.12 -5.41 17.52
C LEU A 218 20.11 -6.52 17.91
N ARG A 219 21.35 -6.16 18.24
CA ARG A 219 22.37 -7.13 18.68
C ARG A 219 22.03 -7.73 20.04
N GLU A 220 21.54 -6.92 20.96
CA GLU A 220 21.19 -7.37 22.32
C GLU A 220 20.03 -8.37 22.30
N THR A 221 19.00 -8.15 21.48
CA THR A 221 17.86 -9.08 21.34
C THR A 221 18.28 -10.47 20.83
N LYS A 222 19.33 -10.55 19.99
CA LYS A 222 19.86 -11.83 19.47
C LYS A 222 20.53 -12.69 20.55
N HIS A 223 21.28 -12.08 21.47
CA HIS A 223 21.99 -12.82 22.55
C HIS A 223 21.04 -13.60 23.47
N TYR A 224 19.78 -13.17 23.57
CA TYR A 224 18.75 -13.87 24.37
C TYR A 224 17.99 -14.96 23.59
N ARG A 225 18.07 -15.02 22.25
CA ARG A 225 17.17 -15.87 21.43
C ARG A 225 17.85 -16.84 20.45
N GLY A 226 19.19 -16.89 20.38
CA GLY A 226 19.91 -17.98 19.70
C GLY A 226 19.85 -17.98 18.16
N PHE A 227 19.62 -16.83 17.52
CA PHE A 227 19.62 -16.69 16.06
C PHE A 227 21.03 -16.57 15.46
N SER A 228 21.19 -16.95 14.19
CA SER A 228 22.41 -16.82 13.36
C SER A 228 23.03 -15.39 13.39
N ASP A 229 24.36 -15.33 13.27
CA ASP A 229 25.20 -14.11 13.27
C ASP A 229 24.89 -13.13 12.13
N ASP A 230 23.98 -13.48 11.21
CA ASP A 230 23.80 -12.68 10.01
C ASP A 230 23.14 -11.32 10.29
N LEU A 231 23.93 -10.27 10.16
CA LEU A 231 23.54 -8.86 10.27
C LEU A 231 23.20 -8.27 8.89
N ALA A 232 23.17 -9.12 7.87
CA ALA A 232 22.64 -8.83 6.54
C ALA A 232 21.17 -8.39 6.60
N VAL A 233 20.85 -7.37 5.82
CA VAL A 233 19.49 -6.92 5.55
C VAL A 233 19.36 -6.61 4.07
N ASP A 234 18.18 -6.86 3.52
CA ASP A 234 17.84 -6.48 2.15
C ASP A 234 17.56 -4.98 2.11
N ALA A 235 18.38 -4.25 1.36
CA ALA A 235 18.21 -2.83 1.12
C ALA A 235 17.91 -2.57 -0.35
N ILE A 236 16.99 -1.64 -0.62
CA ILE A 236 16.69 -1.19 -1.97
C ILE A 236 17.59 -0.01 -2.30
N ASP A 237 18.29 -0.07 -3.42
CA ASP A 237 18.97 1.09 -3.98
C ASP A 237 17.96 1.98 -4.72
N CYS A 238 17.82 3.24 -4.30
CA CYS A 238 16.76 4.12 -4.80
C CYS A 238 17.01 4.63 -6.22
N LEU A 239 18.22 4.44 -6.76
CA LEU A 239 18.55 4.81 -8.14
C LEU A 239 17.98 3.79 -9.14
N ASP A 240 18.24 2.50 -8.91
CA ASP A 240 17.88 1.44 -9.86
C ASP A 240 16.78 0.48 -9.34
N LEU A 241 16.38 0.65 -8.08
CA LEU A 241 15.35 -0.12 -7.37
C LEU A 241 15.65 -1.61 -7.24
N CYS A 242 16.91 -1.99 -7.40
CA CYS A 242 17.36 -3.34 -7.13
C CYS A 242 17.50 -3.57 -5.63
N VAL A 243 17.17 -4.79 -5.20
CA VAL A 243 17.40 -5.23 -3.84
C VAL A 243 18.82 -5.80 -3.75
N GLY A 244 19.60 -5.30 -2.78
CA GLY A 244 20.94 -5.78 -2.48
C GLY A 244 21.12 -6.03 -0.99
N GLU A 245 21.92 -7.04 -0.66
CA GLU A 245 22.24 -7.38 0.72
C GLU A 245 23.30 -6.41 1.29
N ILE A 246 23.05 -5.87 2.48
CA ILE A 246 24.00 -5.01 3.19
C ILE A 246 24.03 -5.33 4.68
N ASN A 247 25.20 -5.22 5.30
CA ASN A 247 25.28 -5.29 6.76
C ASN A 247 24.59 -4.07 7.40
N ILE A 248 23.68 -4.30 8.35
CA ILE A 248 22.91 -3.21 8.98
C ILE A 248 23.79 -2.14 9.66
N HIS A 249 24.97 -2.49 10.18
CA HIS A 249 25.90 -1.50 10.71
C HIS A 249 26.41 -0.59 9.59
N GLN A 250 26.81 -1.17 8.45
CA GLN A 250 27.25 -0.40 7.28
C GLN A 250 26.13 0.46 6.71
N PHE A 251 24.89 -0.03 6.76
CA PHE A 251 23.73 0.78 6.38
C PHE A 251 23.59 2.01 7.30
N PHE A 252 23.61 1.83 8.61
CA PHE A 252 23.51 2.94 9.56
C PHE A 252 24.70 3.91 9.55
N THR A 253 25.92 3.41 9.29
CA THR A 253 27.08 4.27 9.02
C THR A 253 26.84 5.09 7.75
N GLY A 254 26.39 4.47 6.67
CA GLY A 254 26.07 5.17 5.41
C GLY A 254 24.95 6.20 5.55
N TYR A 255 23.96 5.94 6.40
CA TYR A 255 22.88 6.88 6.72
C TYR A 255 23.40 8.16 7.37
N THR A 256 24.40 8.05 8.26
CA THR A 256 24.93 9.19 9.03
C THR A 256 26.08 9.91 8.33
N GLU A 257 26.92 9.18 7.59
CA GLU A 257 28.14 9.71 6.98
C GLU A 257 27.99 9.95 5.46
N GLY A 258 26.91 9.44 4.86
CA GLY A 258 26.73 9.40 3.41
C GLY A 258 27.40 8.19 2.76
N ARG A 259 26.87 7.77 1.61
CA ARG A 259 27.38 6.65 0.81
C ARG A 259 27.42 7.03 -0.67
N TRP A 260 28.40 6.49 -1.40
CA TRP A 260 28.73 6.95 -2.74
C TRP A 260 29.09 5.80 -3.67
N TYR A 261 28.64 5.90 -4.91
CA TYR A 261 29.15 5.08 -6.01
C TYR A 261 30.58 5.50 -6.37
N HIS A 262 31.29 4.63 -7.09
CA HIS A 262 32.67 4.88 -7.51
C HIS A 262 32.83 6.15 -8.38
N ASN A 263 31.79 6.52 -9.13
CA ASN A 263 31.74 7.72 -9.97
C ASN A 263 31.44 9.00 -9.17
N GLY A 264 31.12 8.87 -7.88
CA GLY A 264 30.75 9.98 -7.00
C GLY A 264 29.27 10.36 -7.02
N TRP A 265 28.39 9.58 -7.64
CA TRP A 265 26.95 9.70 -7.43
C TRP A 265 26.59 9.26 -6.00
N PRO A 266 25.66 9.95 -5.30
CA PRO A 266 25.14 9.50 -4.01
C PRO A 266 24.47 8.13 -4.15
N GLN A 267 24.86 7.17 -3.32
CA GLN A 267 24.15 5.89 -3.22
C GLN A 267 23.10 6.00 -2.12
N ILE A 268 21.83 6.11 -2.50
CA ILE A 268 20.71 6.27 -1.56
C ILE A 268 20.05 4.91 -1.36
N LEU A 269 20.21 4.35 -0.16
CA LEU A 269 19.62 3.05 0.18
C LEU A 269 18.39 3.23 1.07
N LYS A 270 17.45 2.29 0.98
CA LYS A 270 16.25 2.22 1.81
C LYS A 270 16.02 0.81 2.34
N LEU A 271 15.72 0.71 3.63
CA LEU A 271 15.09 -0.44 4.27
C LEU A 271 13.59 -0.18 4.31
N LYS A 272 12.82 -0.98 3.56
CA LYS A 272 11.36 -0.92 3.51
C LYS A 272 10.79 -2.01 4.43
N ASP A 273 9.74 -1.68 5.19
CA ASP A 273 9.04 -2.61 6.07
C ASP A 273 10.01 -3.36 7.00
N TRP A 274 11.02 -2.67 7.52
CA TRP A 274 12.06 -3.28 8.32
C TRP A 274 11.98 -2.86 9.79
N PRO A 275 12.37 -3.71 10.75
CA PRO A 275 12.24 -5.16 10.64
C PRO A 275 10.84 -5.55 10.15
N PRO A 276 10.68 -6.68 9.43
CA PRO A 276 9.36 -7.12 8.95
C PRO A 276 8.37 -7.10 10.12
N ALA A 277 7.13 -6.65 9.89
CA ALA A 277 6.25 -6.20 10.97
C ALA A 277 5.93 -7.29 12.01
N ASN A 278 5.84 -8.55 11.58
CA ASN A 278 5.74 -9.72 12.46
C ASN A 278 6.92 -9.84 13.45
N PHE A 279 8.04 -9.21 13.14
CA PHE A 279 9.23 -9.15 13.96
C PHE A 279 9.51 -7.78 14.57
N PHE A 280 8.71 -6.73 14.32
CA PHE A 280 9.04 -5.39 14.84
C PHE A 280 9.05 -5.37 16.38
N GLU A 281 7.94 -5.79 16.99
CA GLU A 281 7.82 -5.92 18.44
C GLU A 281 8.78 -6.98 19.00
N GLU A 282 9.21 -7.95 18.18
CA GLU A 282 10.15 -9.00 18.61
C GLU A 282 11.60 -8.54 18.59
N ARG A 283 12.01 -7.79 17.55
CA ARG A 283 13.39 -7.37 17.29
C ARG A 283 13.72 -6.05 17.97
N LEU A 284 12.75 -5.14 18.03
CA LEU A 284 12.86 -3.80 18.61
C LEU A 284 11.71 -3.52 19.61
N PRO A 285 11.50 -4.36 20.65
CA PRO A 285 10.36 -4.23 21.57
C PRO A 285 10.26 -2.87 22.28
N ARG A 286 11.41 -2.32 22.69
CA ARG A 286 11.45 -1.02 23.39
C ARG A 286 11.08 0.13 22.46
N HIS A 287 11.63 0.14 21.24
CA HIS A 287 11.29 1.12 20.22
C HIS A 287 9.84 1.00 19.76
N GLY A 288 9.30 -0.23 19.68
CA GLY A 288 7.87 -0.45 19.41
C GLY A 288 6.97 0.15 20.48
N ALA A 289 7.27 -0.10 21.76
CA ALA A 289 6.50 0.49 22.86
C ALA A 289 6.60 2.02 22.90
N GLU A 290 7.81 2.56 22.64
CA GLU A 290 8.02 4.00 22.54
C GLU A 290 7.20 4.62 21.40
N PHE A 291 7.26 4.02 20.20
CA PHE A 291 6.53 4.50 19.03
C PHE A 291 5.01 4.48 19.27
N ILE A 292 4.46 3.38 19.81
CA ILE A 292 3.03 3.29 20.13
C ILE A 292 2.62 4.37 21.13
N SER A 293 3.47 4.65 22.12
CA SER A 293 3.22 5.71 23.12
C SER A 293 3.24 7.11 22.50
N ALA A 294 4.02 7.30 21.44
CA ALA A 294 4.10 8.55 20.67
C ALA A 294 2.88 8.81 19.78
N LEU A 295 2.05 7.80 19.49
CA LEU A 295 0.95 7.97 18.55
C LEU A 295 -0.10 8.94 19.11
N PRO A 296 -0.40 10.06 18.44
CA PRO A 296 -1.53 10.93 18.80
C PRO A 296 -2.86 10.29 18.37
N PHE A 297 -3.97 10.79 18.93
CA PHE A 297 -5.33 10.29 18.67
C PHE A 297 -5.41 8.76 18.81
N GLN A 298 -4.99 8.24 19.97
CA GLN A 298 -4.90 6.80 20.25
C GLN A 298 -6.25 6.07 20.12
N GLU A 299 -7.37 6.79 20.15
CA GLU A 299 -8.68 6.28 19.77
C GLU A 299 -8.67 5.68 18.36
N TYR A 300 -7.92 6.26 17.44
CA TYR A 300 -7.73 5.79 16.06
C TYR A 300 -6.46 4.98 15.86
N THR A 301 -5.34 5.42 16.45
CA THR A 301 -4.01 4.94 16.07
C THR A 301 -3.50 3.78 16.92
N HIS A 302 -4.03 3.57 18.13
CA HIS A 302 -3.50 2.55 19.02
C HIS A 302 -3.85 1.12 18.50
N PRO A 303 -2.86 0.25 18.23
CA PRO A 303 -3.05 -1.02 17.50
C PRO A 303 -3.78 -2.12 18.30
N ARG A 304 -3.95 -1.93 19.60
CA ARG A 304 -4.64 -2.89 20.51
C ARG A 304 -5.90 -2.36 21.18
N TYR A 305 -5.99 -1.05 21.42
CA TYR A 305 -7.00 -0.44 22.29
C TYR A 305 -7.75 0.72 21.61
N GLY A 306 -7.38 1.08 20.37
CA GLY A 306 -8.02 2.18 19.65
C GLY A 306 -9.51 1.92 19.45
N LEU A 307 -10.35 2.72 20.12
CA LEU A 307 -11.80 2.51 20.11
C LEU A 307 -12.42 2.64 18.72
N LEU A 308 -11.87 3.56 17.93
CA LEU A 308 -12.23 3.91 16.56
C LEU A 308 -11.31 3.27 15.53
N ASN A 309 -10.37 2.40 15.93
CA ASN A 309 -9.62 1.57 15.01
C ASN A 309 -10.37 0.27 14.72
N LEU A 310 -10.94 0.11 13.53
CA LEU A 310 -11.73 -1.08 13.19
C LEU A 310 -10.90 -2.36 13.18
N ALA A 311 -9.59 -2.26 12.92
CA ALA A 311 -8.72 -3.42 12.86
C ALA A 311 -8.55 -4.11 14.22
N VAL A 312 -8.66 -3.37 15.33
CA VAL A 312 -8.53 -3.96 16.68
C VAL A 312 -9.76 -4.78 17.07
N ARG A 313 -10.86 -4.66 16.31
CA ARG A 313 -12.13 -5.35 16.56
C ARG A 313 -12.20 -6.74 15.95
N LEU A 314 -11.23 -7.12 15.12
CA LEU A 314 -11.11 -8.51 14.67
C LEU A 314 -10.83 -9.44 15.87
N PRO A 315 -11.50 -10.62 15.94
CA PRO A 315 -11.23 -11.61 16.96
C PRO A 315 -9.75 -11.97 17.01
N LYS A 316 -9.23 -12.26 18.21
CA LYS A 316 -7.79 -12.57 18.41
C LYS A 316 -7.30 -13.79 17.64
N ALA A 317 -8.19 -14.72 17.33
CA ALA A 317 -7.82 -15.95 16.65
C ALA A 317 -8.00 -15.87 15.12
N VAL A 318 -8.48 -14.75 14.59
CA VAL A 318 -8.37 -14.40 13.16
C VAL A 318 -6.97 -13.86 12.88
N LEU A 319 -6.35 -14.27 11.77
CA LEU A 319 -5.14 -13.66 11.24
C LEU A 319 -5.44 -12.20 10.88
N LYS A 320 -4.88 -11.27 11.66
CA LYS A 320 -5.04 -9.84 11.40
C LYS A 320 -4.17 -9.44 10.22
N PRO A 321 -4.62 -8.51 9.36
CA PRO A 321 -3.75 -7.92 8.37
C PRO A 321 -2.62 -7.16 9.06
N ASP A 322 -1.48 -7.09 8.38
CA ASP A 322 -0.31 -6.39 8.88
C ASP A 322 -0.48 -4.87 8.75
N LEU A 323 -0.84 -4.25 9.87
CA LEU A 323 -1.00 -2.80 9.99
C LEU A 323 0.15 -2.12 10.73
N GLY A 324 1.26 -2.83 10.93
CA GLY A 324 2.44 -2.30 11.58
C GLY A 324 2.48 -2.45 13.11
N PRO A 325 3.44 -1.79 13.78
CA PRO A 325 4.31 -0.71 13.26
C PRO A 325 5.32 -1.17 12.18
N LYS A 326 5.56 -0.31 11.18
CA LYS A 326 6.52 -0.53 10.08
C LYS A 326 7.56 0.60 10.09
N THR A 327 8.86 0.32 9.88
CA THR A 327 9.84 1.39 9.65
C THR A 327 10.34 1.41 8.23
N TYR A 328 10.51 2.63 7.74
CA TYR A 328 11.07 2.99 6.46
C TYR A 328 12.29 3.86 6.75
N ILE A 329 13.45 3.22 6.82
CA ILE A 329 14.72 3.91 7.08
C ILE A 329 15.41 4.06 5.74
N ALA A 330 15.77 5.28 5.36
CA ALA A 330 16.42 5.52 4.09
C ALA A 330 17.42 6.66 4.20
N TYR A 331 18.29 6.76 3.21
CA TYR A 331 19.13 7.95 3.07
C TYR A 331 18.33 9.01 2.31
N GLY A 332 18.84 10.23 2.24
CA GLY A 332 18.26 11.30 1.46
C GLY A 332 19.23 12.46 1.31
N LEU A 333 18.97 13.31 0.32
CA LEU A 333 19.63 14.61 0.17
C LEU A 333 18.54 15.67 0.11
N SER A 334 18.88 16.88 0.56
CA SER A 334 17.99 18.04 0.47
C SER A 334 17.84 18.54 -0.97
N GLU A 335 18.88 18.36 -1.79
CA GLU A 335 18.85 18.68 -3.21
C GLU A 335 18.21 17.53 -4.02
N GLU A 336 17.30 17.88 -4.92
CA GLU A 336 16.72 16.96 -5.89
C GLU A 336 17.74 16.58 -6.99
N LEU A 337 18.12 15.31 -7.03
CA LEU A 337 19.00 14.68 -8.01
C LEU A 337 18.31 14.28 -9.33
N GLU A 338 16.97 14.33 -9.41
CA GLU A 338 16.08 13.94 -10.52
C GLU A 338 15.95 12.42 -10.76
N ARG A 339 16.97 11.61 -10.42
CA ARG A 339 16.98 10.16 -10.64
C ARG A 339 17.25 9.29 -9.42
N GLY A 340 17.74 9.88 -8.32
CA GLY A 340 18.09 9.15 -7.09
C GLY A 340 17.21 9.47 -5.88
N ASP A 341 16.28 10.42 -6.01
CA ASP A 341 15.56 11.01 -4.87
C ASP A 341 14.36 10.21 -4.41
N SER A 342 13.97 9.19 -5.19
CA SER A 342 12.76 8.44 -4.95
C SER A 342 12.91 7.44 -3.80
N VAL A 343 13.03 7.97 -2.59
CA VAL A 343 13.05 7.18 -1.35
C VAL A 343 11.72 6.44 -1.21
N THR A 344 10.59 7.15 -1.26
CA THR A 344 9.27 6.54 -1.36
C THR A 344 8.58 7.05 -2.62
N LYS A 345 8.46 6.20 -3.63
CA LYS A 345 7.71 6.49 -4.85
C LYS A 345 6.24 6.75 -4.54
N LEU A 346 5.57 7.43 -5.46
CA LEU A 346 4.14 7.69 -5.39
C LEU A 346 3.39 6.37 -5.23
N HIS A 347 2.64 6.26 -4.15
CA HIS A 347 1.82 5.10 -3.83
C HIS A 347 0.57 5.56 -3.08
N CYS A 348 -0.35 4.62 -2.84
CA CYS A 348 -1.54 4.85 -2.04
C CYS A 348 -1.76 3.65 -1.13
N ASP A 349 -1.94 3.91 0.17
CA ASP A 349 -2.21 2.86 1.14
C ASP A 349 -3.66 2.38 1.05
N MET A 350 -3.89 1.10 1.36
CA MET A 350 -5.23 0.51 1.42
C MET A 350 -6.02 0.97 2.66
N SER A 351 -5.29 1.42 3.67
CA SER A 351 -5.78 1.85 4.98
C SER A 351 -5.43 3.31 5.27
N ASP A 352 -5.89 3.81 6.40
CA ASP A 352 -5.35 5.04 6.95
C ASP A 352 -3.95 4.80 7.50
N ALA A 353 -3.11 5.83 7.51
CA ALA A 353 -1.76 5.75 8.06
C ALA A 353 -1.40 6.97 8.92
N VAL A 354 -0.55 6.77 9.92
CA VAL A 354 0.14 7.83 10.65
C VAL A 354 1.63 7.60 10.64
N ASN A 355 2.39 8.63 10.30
CA ASN A 355 3.83 8.56 10.07
C ASN A 355 4.56 9.52 11.01
N VAL A 356 5.36 8.99 11.92
CA VAL A 356 6.16 9.80 12.85
C VAL A 356 7.61 9.86 12.37
N LEU A 357 8.14 11.07 12.24
CA LEU A 357 9.56 11.27 11.97
C LEU A 357 10.33 11.19 13.29
N THR A 358 11.04 10.09 13.50
CA THR A 358 11.69 9.77 14.78
C THR A 358 13.17 10.13 14.84
N HIS A 359 13.82 10.25 13.68
CA HIS A 359 15.24 10.58 13.58
C HIS A 359 15.58 11.17 12.22
N THR A 360 16.52 12.11 12.22
CA THR A 360 17.07 12.76 11.02
C THR A 360 18.58 12.94 11.20
N ALA A 361 19.39 12.66 10.18
CA ALA A 361 20.81 13.00 10.16
C ALA A 361 21.13 13.79 8.88
N GLU A 362 21.77 14.94 9.05
CA GLU A 362 22.23 15.75 7.92
C GLU A 362 23.58 15.25 7.40
N VAL A 363 23.69 15.09 6.08
CA VAL A 363 24.95 14.80 5.39
C VAL A 363 25.34 16.01 4.56
N VAL A 364 26.42 16.69 4.97
CA VAL A 364 26.91 17.89 4.28
C VAL A 364 27.82 17.50 3.11
N LEU A 365 27.48 17.98 1.93
CA LEU A 365 28.26 17.76 0.71
C LEU A 365 29.37 18.80 0.55
N ASN A 366 30.53 18.38 0.06
CA ASN A 366 31.62 19.29 -0.30
C ASN A 366 31.55 19.72 -1.78
N ALA A 367 32.26 20.79 -2.14
CA ALA A 367 32.23 21.36 -3.48
C ALA A 367 32.62 20.36 -4.60
N ASN A 368 33.51 19.41 -4.31
CA ASN A 368 33.90 18.38 -5.28
C ASN A 368 32.77 17.34 -5.47
N GLN A 369 32.03 17.00 -4.42
CA GLN A 369 30.84 16.14 -4.52
C GLN A 369 29.75 16.84 -5.35
N HIS A 370 29.44 18.10 -5.06
CA HIS A 370 28.49 18.88 -5.87
C HIS A 370 28.88 18.91 -7.36
N ALA A 371 30.14 19.23 -7.68
CA ALA A 371 30.60 19.27 -9.06
C ALA A 371 30.45 17.91 -9.79
N LYS A 372 30.66 16.79 -9.09
CA LYS A 372 30.43 15.45 -9.65
C LYS A 372 28.95 15.17 -9.88
N ILE A 373 28.09 15.53 -8.92
CA ILE A 373 26.64 15.41 -9.05
C ILE A 373 26.15 16.20 -10.25
N ASP A 374 26.54 17.47 -10.38
CA ASP A 374 26.17 18.33 -11.53
C ASP A 374 26.60 17.75 -12.88
N SER A 375 27.80 17.18 -12.92
CA SER A 375 28.30 16.51 -14.12
C SER A 375 27.47 15.27 -14.48
N LEU A 376 27.00 14.50 -13.50
CA LEU A 376 26.21 13.30 -13.72
C LEU A 376 24.75 13.62 -14.02
N LYS A 377 24.16 14.64 -13.38
CA LYS A 377 22.84 15.18 -13.75
C LYS A 377 22.80 15.60 -15.22
N ARG A 378 23.87 16.21 -15.74
CA ARG A 378 23.98 16.51 -17.19
C ARG A 378 23.95 15.25 -18.05
N LYS A 379 24.68 14.19 -17.68
CA LYS A 379 24.64 12.92 -18.42
C LYS A 379 23.26 12.27 -18.41
N HIS A 380 22.59 12.28 -17.26
CA HIS A 380 21.21 11.81 -17.13
C HIS A 380 20.26 12.56 -18.07
N ARG A 381 20.32 13.91 -18.07
CA ARG A 381 19.54 14.74 -18.99
C ARG A 381 19.84 14.46 -20.45
N GLU A 382 21.10 14.30 -20.82
CA GLU A 382 21.51 13.95 -22.19
C GLU A 382 20.96 12.57 -22.59
N GLN A 383 20.95 11.59 -21.69
CA GLN A 383 20.34 10.28 -21.94
C GLN A 383 18.82 10.41 -22.12
N ASP A 384 18.14 11.17 -21.27
CA ASP A 384 16.69 11.40 -21.40
C ASP A 384 16.34 12.05 -22.74
N GLN A 385 17.13 13.04 -23.20
CA GLN A 385 16.95 13.66 -24.51
C GLN A 385 17.10 12.65 -25.66
N ARG A 386 18.12 11.78 -25.59
CA ARG A 386 18.34 10.72 -26.60
C ARG A 386 17.16 9.74 -26.67
N GLU A 387 16.61 9.34 -25.52
CA GLU A 387 15.56 8.31 -25.44
C GLU A 387 14.15 8.85 -25.72
N LEU A 388 13.86 10.09 -25.29
CA LEU A 388 12.56 10.73 -25.50
C LEU A 388 12.44 11.43 -26.87
N GLY A 389 13.53 11.53 -27.64
CA GLY A 389 13.56 12.22 -28.93
C GLY A 389 13.29 13.72 -28.82
N LEU A 390 13.65 14.33 -27.69
CA LEU A 390 13.49 15.77 -27.47
C LEU A 390 14.60 16.53 -28.21
N GLU A 391 14.23 17.50 -29.05
CA GLU A 391 15.20 18.42 -29.67
C GLU A 391 15.90 19.26 -28.58
N ASN A 392 17.15 19.66 -28.81
CA ASN A 392 17.99 20.43 -27.87
C ASN A 392 17.27 21.68 -27.33
N VAL A 393 16.58 21.55 -26.19
CA VAL A 393 16.01 22.70 -25.48
C VAL A 393 17.15 23.41 -24.76
N VAL A 394 17.52 24.57 -25.29
CA VAL A 394 18.50 25.48 -24.67
C VAL A 394 17.98 25.92 -23.29
N GLU A 395 18.86 25.86 -22.30
CA GLU A 395 18.60 26.16 -20.90
C GLU A 395 17.81 27.47 -20.68
N LYS A 396 16.81 27.39 -19.82
CA LYS A 396 16.42 28.54 -18.99
C LYS A 396 16.88 28.23 -17.58
N ASP A 397 18.02 28.79 -17.25
CA ASP A 397 18.62 28.75 -15.92
C ASP A 397 17.59 29.31 -14.91
N LEU A 398 16.94 28.41 -14.18
CA LEU A 398 16.03 28.70 -13.08
C LEU A 398 16.64 28.08 -11.83
N SER A 399 17.84 28.56 -11.50
CA SER A 399 18.36 28.52 -10.14
C SER A 399 17.44 29.36 -9.26
N THR A 400 16.37 28.74 -8.76
CA THR A 400 15.61 29.29 -7.64
C THR A 400 16.58 29.35 -6.45
N PRO A 401 16.79 30.52 -5.81
CA PRO A 401 17.67 30.58 -4.67
C PRO A 401 17.07 29.69 -3.59
N ALA A 402 17.82 28.67 -3.16
CA ALA A 402 17.53 27.96 -1.92
C ALA A 402 17.40 29.01 -0.82
N THR A 403 16.21 29.17 -0.27
CA THR A 403 16.02 29.91 0.97
C THR A 403 16.80 29.16 2.04
N ASN A 404 17.95 29.70 2.42
CA ASN A 404 18.72 29.27 3.58
C ASN A 404 17.88 29.55 4.85
N SER A 405 16.93 28.68 5.17
CA SER A 405 16.53 28.47 6.56
C SER A 405 17.40 27.34 7.10
N ALA A 406 18.43 27.74 7.83
CA ALA A 406 19.24 26.82 8.61
C ALA A 406 18.41 26.32 9.79
N GLU A 407 17.66 25.23 9.61
CA GLU A 407 17.11 24.40 10.69
C GLU A 407 16.66 23.04 10.11
N THR A 408 17.45 22.00 10.47
CA THR A 408 17.16 20.55 10.50
C THR A 408 16.90 19.75 9.20
N GLY A 409 17.29 18.47 9.25
CA GLY A 409 17.16 17.49 8.16
C GLY A 409 15.74 16.95 8.03
N ASP A 410 14.83 17.79 7.53
CA ASP A 410 13.40 17.49 7.46
C ASP A 410 13.05 16.54 6.29
N ALA A 411 11.83 15.99 6.31
CA ALA A 411 11.34 15.11 5.27
C ALA A 411 10.32 15.81 4.35
N LEU A 412 10.58 15.90 3.05
CA LEU A 412 9.63 16.48 2.09
C LEU A 412 8.49 15.50 1.81
N TRP A 413 7.26 16.01 1.86
CA TRP A 413 6.04 15.28 1.53
C TRP A 413 5.29 15.94 0.39
N ASP A 414 4.73 15.10 -0.48
CA ASP A 414 3.64 15.49 -1.38
C ASP A 414 2.47 14.53 -1.17
N ILE A 415 1.32 15.07 -0.75
CA ILE A 415 0.08 14.31 -0.59
C ILE A 415 -0.95 14.83 -1.59
N PHE A 416 -1.49 13.95 -2.42
CA PHE A 416 -2.50 14.28 -3.41
C PHE A 416 -3.90 14.03 -2.86
N ARG A 417 -4.83 14.89 -3.28
CA ARG A 417 -6.26 14.75 -2.98
C ARG A 417 -6.81 13.47 -3.60
N ARG A 418 -7.61 12.72 -2.85
CA ARG A 418 -8.33 11.55 -3.36
C ARG A 418 -9.24 11.89 -4.56
N GLU A 419 -9.78 13.11 -4.60
CA GLU A 419 -10.64 13.58 -5.69
C GLU A 419 -9.88 13.76 -7.01
N ASP A 420 -8.57 14.01 -6.94
CA ASP A 420 -7.71 14.25 -8.10
C ASP A 420 -7.09 12.95 -8.65
N VAL A 421 -7.29 11.81 -7.97
CA VAL A 421 -6.73 10.50 -8.36
C VAL A 421 -7.00 10.15 -9.82
N PRO A 422 -8.22 10.30 -10.38
CA PRO A 422 -8.44 9.95 -11.80
C PRO A 422 -7.60 10.80 -12.77
N LYS A 423 -7.41 12.08 -12.47
CA LYS A 423 -6.60 12.98 -13.30
C LYS A 423 -5.10 12.69 -13.14
N LEU A 424 -4.68 12.40 -11.91
CA LEU A 424 -3.30 12.00 -11.63
C LEU A 424 -2.94 10.71 -12.37
N GLN A 425 -3.82 9.71 -12.35
CA GLN A 425 -3.62 8.47 -13.12
C GLN A 425 -3.52 8.71 -14.62
N GLU A 426 -4.32 9.62 -15.16
CA GLU A 426 -4.27 9.98 -16.58
C GLU A 426 -2.95 10.66 -16.95
N TYR A 427 -2.50 11.63 -16.15
CA TYR A 427 -1.18 12.25 -16.30
C TYR A 427 -0.06 11.21 -16.28
N LEU A 428 -0.06 10.32 -15.30
CA LEU A 428 0.98 9.30 -15.15
C LEU A 428 1.03 8.33 -16.35
N LYS A 429 -0.12 8.00 -16.93
CA LYS A 429 -0.17 7.18 -18.16
C LYS A 429 0.36 7.95 -19.38
N GLN A 430 -0.04 9.21 -19.54
CA GLN A 430 0.37 10.03 -20.69
C GLN A 430 1.87 10.34 -20.68
N HIS A 431 2.44 10.53 -19.49
CA HIS A 431 3.83 10.92 -19.30
C HIS A 431 4.72 9.77 -18.84
N SER A 432 4.27 8.52 -18.89
CA SER A 432 4.97 7.40 -18.24
C SER A 432 6.43 7.27 -18.68
N LYS A 433 6.70 7.48 -19.98
CA LYS A 433 8.05 7.39 -20.56
C LYS A 433 9.03 8.43 -20.04
N GLU A 434 8.55 9.53 -19.47
CA GLU A 434 9.37 10.57 -18.84
C GLU A 434 9.97 10.07 -17.51
N PHE A 435 9.43 8.99 -16.94
CA PHE A 435 9.89 8.42 -15.67
C PHE A 435 10.80 7.21 -15.89
N ARG A 436 11.56 6.89 -14.85
CA ARG A 436 12.46 5.72 -14.79
C ARG A 436 12.07 4.79 -13.64
N HIS A 437 12.25 3.48 -13.86
CA HIS A 437 11.98 2.46 -12.86
C HIS A 437 13.16 1.49 -12.72
N VAL A 438 12.88 0.19 -12.58
CA VAL A 438 13.91 -0.82 -12.29
C VAL A 438 15.02 -0.75 -13.34
N HIS A 439 16.28 -0.84 -12.90
CA HIS A 439 17.48 -0.67 -13.73
C HIS A 439 17.59 0.70 -14.44
N CYS A 440 16.93 1.73 -13.91
CA CYS A 440 16.83 3.05 -14.54
C CYS A 440 16.23 2.99 -15.96
N CYS A 441 15.39 2.00 -16.27
CA CYS A 441 14.73 1.89 -17.57
C CYS A 441 13.49 2.80 -17.65
N PRO A 442 13.18 3.40 -18.84
CA PRO A 442 11.94 4.12 -19.07
C PRO A 442 10.69 3.31 -18.74
N VAL A 443 9.67 3.95 -18.15
CA VAL A 443 8.39 3.30 -17.85
C VAL A 443 7.51 3.27 -19.11
N GLU A 444 7.59 2.16 -19.84
CA GLU A 444 6.82 1.98 -21.09
C GLU A 444 5.33 1.76 -20.84
N GLN A 445 5.00 0.96 -19.83
CA GLN A 445 3.63 0.63 -19.45
C GLN A 445 3.54 0.27 -17.96
N VAL A 446 2.35 0.41 -17.40
CA VAL A 446 2.03 0.07 -16.01
C VAL A 446 0.72 -0.69 -15.96
N ALA A 447 0.61 -1.63 -15.03
CA ALA A 447 -0.65 -2.29 -14.73
C ALA A 447 -1.63 -1.32 -14.06
N HIS A 448 -1.12 -0.55 -13.10
CA HIS A 448 -1.83 0.53 -12.46
C HIS A 448 -0.90 1.71 -12.14
N PRO A 449 -1.25 2.96 -12.52
CA PRO A 449 -0.31 4.09 -12.41
C PRO A 449 0.14 4.45 -10.99
N ILE A 450 -0.59 4.03 -9.96
CA ILE A 450 -0.26 4.33 -8.56
C ILE A 450 0.17 3.07 -7.81
N HIS A 451 -0.42 1.91 -8.13
CA HIS A 451 -0.23 0.69 -7.32
C HIS A 451 1.03 -0.08 -7.74
N ASP A 452 1.52 0.15 -8.96
CA ASP A 452 2.83 -0.31 -9.42
C ASP A 452 3.98 0.39 -8.66
N GLN A 453 3.71 1.50 -7.97
CA GLN A 453 4.71 2.33 -7.27
C GLN A 453 5.90 2.71 -8.18
N ALA A 454 5.63 2.96 -9.47
CA ALA A 454 6.65 3.17 -10.49
C ALA A 454 7.12 4.63 -10.63
N PHE A 455 6.38 5.59 -10.08
CA PHE A 455 6.57 7.02 -10.36
C PHE A 455 7.03 7.81 -9.14
N TYR A 456 7.83 8.85 -9.37
CA TYR A 456 8.15 9.89 -8.39
C TYR A 456 8.04 11.24 -9.10
N LEU A 457 7.17 12.12 -8.63
CA LEU A 457 6.92 13.41 -9.27
C LEU A 457 7.88 14.45 -8.71
N THR A 458 8.82 14.88 -9.53
CA THR A 458 9.73 15.98 -9.22
C THR A 458 9.00 17.32 -9.19
N VAL A 459 9.69 18.39 -8.81
CA VAL A 459 9.14 19.76 -8.89
C VAL A 459 8.63 20.09 -10.30
N GLU A 460 9.36 19.70 -11.34
CA GLU A 460 9.00 19.87 -12.75
C GLU A 460 7.75 19.06 -13.11
N HIS A 461 7.68 17.79 -12.71
CA HIS A 461 6.51 16.95 -12.95
C HIS A 461 5.26 17.52 -12.25
N LYS A 462 5.38 17.98 -11.00
CA LYS A 462 4.27 18.61 -10.27
C LYS A 462 3.79 19.90 -10.95
N LYS A 463 4.72 20.72 -11.45
CA LYS A 463 4.40 21.94 -12.20
C LYS A 463 3.64 21.62 -13.50
N LYS A 464 4.08 20.61 -14.23
CA LYS A 464 3.43 20.14 -15.46
C LYS A 464 2.04 19.57 -15.20
N LEU A 465 1.91 18.71 -14.19
CA LEU A 465 0.63 18.18 -13.72
C LEU A 465 -0.38 19.30 -13.38
N LYS A 466 0.08 20.36 -12.69
CA LYS A 466 -0.76 21.52 -12.39
C LYS A 466 -1.18 22.29 -13.64
N GLN A 467 -0.28 22.45 -14.60
CA GLN A 467 -0.56 23.19 -15.84
C GLN A 467 -1.55 22.45 -16.74
N GLU A 468 -1.41 21.13 -16.87
CA GLU A 468 -2.16 20.34 -17.84
C GLU A 468 -3.47 19.78 -17.25
N PHE A 469 -3.47 19.38 -15.98
CA PHE A 469 -4.61 18.72 -15.33
C PHE A 469 -5.24 19.54 -14.19
N GLY A 470 -4.61 20.66 -13.79
CA GLY A 470 -5.06 21.49 -12.68
C GLY A 470 -4.94 20.80 -11.32
N VAL A 471 -4.07 19.80 -11.20
CA VAL A 471 -3.85 19.03 -9.97
C VAL A 471 -2.57 19.50 -9.29
N GLU A 472 -2.63 19.72 -7.99
CA GLU A 472 -1.47 20.04 -7.16
C GLU A 472 -1.53 19.28 -5.82
N PRO A 473 -0.40 18.74 -5.33
CA PRO A 473 -0.36 18.13 -4.01
C PRO A 473 -0.32 19.18 -2.90
N TRP A 474 -0.65 18.76 -1.68
CA TRP A 474 -0.19 19.42 -0.48
C TRP A 474 1.29 19.08 -0.26
N THR A 475 2.16 20.06 -0.55
CA THR A 475 3.61 19.94 -0.34
C THR A 475 4.03 20.59 0.97
N PHE A 476 4.76 19.87 1.83
CA PHE A 476 5.27 20.39 3.09
C PHE A 476 6.49 19.60 3.59
N GLU A 477 7.28 20.20 4.48
CA GLU A 477 8.39 19.56 5.17
C GLU A 477 7.93 19.06 6.54
N GLN A 478 8.09 17.77 6.80
CA GLN A 478 7.83 17.15 8.10
C GLN A 478 9.07 17.30 8.97
N LYS A 479 8.86 17.89 10.15
CA LYS A 479 9.91 18.11 11.15
C LYS A 479 10.05 16.92 12.09
N LEU A 480 11.21 16.83 12.73
CA LEU A 480 11.46 15.82 13.77
C LEU A 480 10.37 15.90 14.86
N GLY A 481 9.76 14.75 15.17
CA GLY A 481 8.69 14.65 16.15
C GLY A 481 7.32 15.08 15.66
N GLU A 482 7.12 15.32 14.37
CA GLU A 482 5.80 15.47 13.78
C GLU A 482 5.21 14.12 13.35
N ALA A 483 3.91 13.95 13.58
CA ALA A 483 3.10 12.84 13.09
C ALA A 483 2.21 13.30 11.93
N VAL A 484 2.44 12.74 10.74
CA VAL A 484 1.67 13.01 9.52
C VAL A 484 0.62 11.92 9.34
N PHE A 485 -0.64 12.31 9.43
CA PHE A 485 -1.79 11.46 9.14
C PHE A 485 -2.17 11.52 7.67
N ILE A 486 -2.33 10.35 7.07
CA ILE A 486 -2.70 10.16 5.67
C ILE A 486 -4.01 9.37 5.62
N PRO A 487 -5.09 10.01 5.16
CA PRO A 487 -6.35 9.31 4.95
C PRO A 487 -6.19 8.24 3.86
N ALA A 488 -6.88 7.11 4.00
CA ALA A 488 -6.92 6.09 2.95
C ALA A 488 -7.34 6.73 1.60
N GLY A 489 -6.73 6.29 0.50
CA GLY A 489 -7.07 6.77 -0.83
C GLY A 489 -6.36 8.05 -1.28
N CYS A 490 -5.51 8.64 -0.44
CA CYS A 490 -4.67 9.79 -0.82
C CYS A 490 -3.30 9.30 -1.33
N PRO A 491 -2.99 9.44 -2.63
CA PRO A 491 -1.67 9.11 -3.15
C PRO A 491 -0.63 10.03 -2.55
N HIS A 492 0.55 9.51 -2.23
CA HIS A 492 1.61 10.32 -1.64
C HIS A 492 3.01 9.77 -1.92
N GLN A 493 4.00 10.66 -1.78
CA GLN A 493 5.43 10.36 -1.85
C GLN A 493 6.15 11.13 -0.74
N SER A 494 7.22 10.56 -0.19
CA SER A 494 8.03 11.22 0.85
C SER A 494 9.38 10.53 1.10
N CYS A 495 10.18 11.11 1.99
CA CYS A 495 11.31 10.41 2.62
C CYS A 495 10.97 9.89 4.05
N ILE A 496 11.78 8.92 4.49
CA ILE A 496 11.99 8.28 5.82
C ILE A 496 10.86 8.43 6.87
N LYS A 497 10.39 7.31 7.44
CA LYS A 497 9.33 7.35 8.48
C LYS A 497 9.20 6.07 9.30
N VAL A 498 8.60 6.17 10.49
CA VAL A 498 7.97 5.03 11.18
C VAL A 498 6.46 5.19 11.10
N ALA A 499 5.78 4.17 10.57
CA ALA A 499 4.37 4.21 10.24
C ALA A 499 3.54 3.24 11.09
N MET A 500 2.32 3.63 11.39
CA MET A 500 1.26 2.75 11.86
C MET A 500 0.06 2.89 10.92
N ASP A 501 -0.42 1.77 10.42
CA ASP A 501 -1.65 1.72 9.66
C ASP A 501 -2.85 1.51 10.61
N PHE A 502 -4.00 2.05 10.25
CA PHE A 502 -5.24 1.85 10.98
C PHE A 502 -6.43 1.93 10.04
N VAL A 503 -7.62 1.51 10.50
CA VAL A 503 -8.84 1.60 9.70
C VAL A 503 -9.86 2.41 10.46
N SER A 504 -10.17 3.61 9.99
CA SER A 504 -11.16 4.49 10.61
C SER A 504 -12.59 4.24 10.09
N PRO A 505 -13.63 4.45 10.93
CA PRO A 505 -15.03 4.46 10.54
C PRO A 505 -15.38 5.37 9.36
N GLU A 506 -14.62 6.46 9.20
CA GLU A 506 -14.79 7.54 8.22
C GLU A 506 -14.32 7.09 6.84
N ASN A 507 -13.16 6.45 6.76
CA ASN A 507 -12.54 6.05 5.49
C ASN A 507 -12.77 4.58 5.10
N VAL A 508 -13.52 3.81 5.89
CA VAL A 508 -13.80 2.38 5.61
C VAL A 508 -14.33 2.10 4.19
N ASN A 509 -15.15 3.00 3.62
CA ASN A 509 -15.65 2.84 2.25
C ASN A 509 -14.54 3.04 1.20
N GLU A 510 -13.61 3.94 1.51
CA GLU A 510 -12.46 4.21 0.65
C GLU A 510 -11.50 3.02 0.69
N CYS A 511 -11.26 2.44 1.87
CA CYS A 511 -10.52 1.19 2.01
C CYS A 511 -11.16 0.04 1.20
N LEU A 512 -12.51 -0.05 1.17
CA LEU A 512 -13.22 -1.02 0.33
C LEU A 512 -13.02 -0.76 -1.17
N ARG A 513 -13.06 0.51 -1.60
CA ARG A 513 -12.83 0.93 -2.98
C ARG A 513 -11.43 0.55 -3.45
N ILE A 514 -10.41 0.84 -2.64
CA ILE A 514 -9.02 0.52 -2.95
C ILE A 514 -8.79 -0.99 -2.93
N THR A 515 -9.35 -1.72 -1.97
CA THR A 515 -9.30 -3.21 -1.96
C THR A 515 -9.84 -3.80 -3.26
N GLU A 516 -10.86 -3.18 -3.85
CA GLU A 516 -11.42 -3.60 -5.14
C GLU A 516 -10.49 -3.26 -6.33
N GLU A 517 -9.71 -2.18 -6.28
CA GLU A 517 -8.66 -1.91 -7.27
C GLU A 517 -7.53 -2.94 -7.19
N PHE A 518 -7.03 -3.21 -5.98
CA PHE A 518 -5.99 -4.20 -5.73
C PHE A 518 -6.40 -5.61 -6.18
N ARG A 519 -7.67 -5.98 -5.96
CA ARG A 519 -8.24 -7.25 -6.45
C ARG A 519 -8.09 -7.43 -7.96
N ARG A 520 -8.14 -6.34 -8.73
CA ARG A 520 -8.08 -6.34 -10.20
C ARG A 520 -6.64 -6.26 -10.74
N LEU A 521 -5.63 -6.10 -9.89
CA LEU A 521 -4.23 -6.14 -10.33
C LEU A 521 -3.88 -7.54 -10.89
N PRO A 522 -2.83 -7.67 -11.71
CA PRO A 522 -2.32 -8.97 -12.18
C PRO A 522 -2.01 -9.94 -11.02
N LEU A 523 -2.07 -11.25 -11.25
CA LEU A 523 -1.94 -12.26 -10.19
C LEU A 523 -0.56 -12.27 -9.51
N ASP A 524 0.47 -11.99 -10.29
CA ASP A 524 1.87 -11.87 -9.92
C ASP A 524 2.25 -10.46 -9.45
N HIS A 525 1.29 -9.53 -9.42
CA HIS A 525 1.55 -8.17 -8.97
C HIS A 525 1.80 -8.14 -7.46
N ALA A 526 2.96 -7.63 -7.03
CA ALA A 526 3.41 -7.63 -5.63
C ALA A 526 2.38 -7.02 -4.65
N ALA A 527 1.64 -6.00 -5.08
CA ALA A 527 0.63 -5.35 -4.24
C ALA A 527 -0.62 -6.22 -3.99
N LYS A 528 -0.91 -7.24 -4.82
CA LYS A 528 -2.18 -8.02 -4.76
C LYS A 528 -2.33 -8.87 -3.49
N GLU A 529 -1.24 -9.14 -2.77
CA GLU A 529 -1.25 -9.94 -1.55
C GLU A 529 -1.78 -9.20 -0.32
N ASP A 530 -1.80 -7.87 -0.34
CA ASP A 530 -2.30 -7.09 0.80
C ASP A 530 -3.84 -7.12 0.86
N LYS A 531 -4.36 -7.81 1.88
CA LYS A 531 -5.80 -8.01 2.07
C LYS A 531 -6.20 -7.57 3.47
N LEU A 532 -6.53 -6.30 3.56
CA LEU A 532 -7.01 -5.62 4.76
C LEU A 532 -8.29 -6.23 5.41
N GLU A 533 -9.00 -7.15 4.74
CA GLU A 533 -10.23 -7.79 5.24
C GLU A 533 -11.31 -6.79 5.75
N VAL A 534 -11.39 -5.60 5.15
CA VAL A 534 -12.20 -4.45 5.62
C VAL A 534 -13.65 -4.82 5.93
N LYS A 535 -14.28 -5.67 5.10
CA LYS A 535 -15.67 -6.12 5.30
C LYS A 535 -15.83 -6.85 6.65
N LYS A 536 -14.89 -7.74 7.00
CA LYS A 536 -14.91 -8.46 8.28
C LYS A 536 -14.69 -7.50 9.45
N MET A 537 -13.70 -6.61 9.35
CA MET A 537 -13.43 -5.60 10.39
C MET A 537 -14.69 -4.79 10.72
N ALA A 538 -15.38 -4.28 9.69
CA ALA A 538 -16.58 -3.48 9.86
C ALA A 538 -17.72 -4.27 10.54
N ILE A 539 -17.92 -5.54 10.15
CA ILE A 539 -18.93 -6.42 10.75
C ILE A 539 -18.65 -6.63 12.24
N HIS A 540 -17.42 -7.02 12.58
CA HIS A 540 -17.04 -7.29 13.96
C HIS A 540 -17.09 -6.03 14.82
N ALA A 541 -16.64 -4.90 14.29
CA ALA A 541 -16.71 -3.62 14.99
C ALA A 541 -18.16 -3.20 15.31
N VAL A 542 -19.09 -3.33 14.38
CA VAL A 542 -20.51 -3.03 14.64
C VAL A 542 -21.10 -4.01 15.65
N ARG A 543 -20.77 -5.31 15.55
CA ARG A 543 -21.25 -6.33 16.50
C ARG A 543 -20.79 -6.05 17.93
N GLU A 544 -19.51 -5.74 18.12
CA GLU A 544 -18.96 -5.42 19.44
C GLU A 544 -19.55 -4.12 19.99
N ALA A 545 -19.69 -3.08 19.17
CA ALA A 545 -20.30 -1.83 19.60
C ALA A 545 -21.75 -2.02 20.08
N LEU A 546 -22.52 -2.89 19.42
CA LEU A 546 -23.89 -3.20 19.83
C LEU A 546 -23.96 -3.99 21.13
N LYS A 547 -23.05 -4.95 21.36
CA LYS A 547 -22.98 -5.65 22.66
C LYS A 547 -22.75 -4.69 23.81
N VAL A 548 -21.80 -3.76 23.67
CA VAL A 548 -21.52 -2.74 24.70
C VAL A 548 -22.75 -1.89 25.02
N LEU A 549 -23.52 -1.52 23.99
CA LEU A 549 -24.76 -0.75 24.18
C LEU A 549 -25.92 -1.56 24.78
N GLU A 550 -25.89 -2.88 24.64
CA GLU A 550 -26.86 -3.80 25.25
C GLU A 550 -26.50 -4.12 26.71
N ASP A 551 -25.22 -4.20 27.03
CA ASP A 551 -24.68 -4.48 28.36
C ASP A 551 -24.64 -3.24 29.28
N ASP A 552 -24.70 -2.03 28.72
CA ASP A 552 -24.83 -0.75 29.44
C ASP A 552 -26.14 -0.02 29.07
N PRO A 553 -27.32 -0.55 29.47
CA PRO A 553 -28.59 0.11 29.25
C PRO A 553 -28.65 1.35 30.15
N LYS A 554 -28.41 2.53 29.56
CA LYS A 554 -28.61 3.83 30.22
C LYS A 554 -29.95 3.93 30.96
#